data_AF-A0A0G4MBN9-F1
#
_entry.id   AF-A0A0G4MBN9-F1
#
_cell.length_a   1.000
_cell.length_b   1.000
_cell.length_c   1.000
_cell.angle_alpha   90.00
_cell.angle_beta   90.00
_cell.angle_gamma   90.00
#
_symmetry.space_group_name_H-M   'P 1'
#
loop_
_entity.id
_entity.type
_entity.pdbx_description
1 polymer ?
#
loop_
_entity_poly.entity_id
_entity_poly.type
_entity_poly.pdbx_seq_one_letter_code
_entity_poly.pdbx_strand_id
1 'polypeptide(L)'
;MAPSAITPPATTPSSPTGKWERPIPTKKGSVCSVHSIELNDGNFIPAVALGKRLASWRALETAQRLGKVKSIGVSNFGVAHMQDLLEKARVVPAVNQVEVHPFCQREELVKLCADQGIKIEAYSPLARGNKLEDPTINAIAKKYGQTPAQILLNWNAARGNIVLPKSLTASRIQSNLESFEFTLAQEDIETINALGKENY
;
A
#
# COMPACT_ATOMS: atom_id res chain seq x y z
N MET A 1 79.57 18.24 4.23
CA MET A 1 78.66 17.21 4.78
C MET A 1 77.35 17.91 5.11
N ALA A 2 76.17 17.59 4.62
CA ALA A 2 75.64 16.58 3.71
C ALA A 2 74.43 17.22 2.97
N PRO A 3 73.96 16.65 1.84
CA PRO A 3 73.06 17.30 0.90
C PRO A 3 71.57 16.90 1.04
N SER A 4 70.74 17.79 0.48
CA SER A 4 69.39 17.67 -0.11
C SER A 4 68.41 16.57 0.31
N ALA A 5 67.20 17.06 0.62
CA ALA A 5 65.97 16.34 0.92
C ALA A 5 65.48 15.43 -0.22
N ILE A 6 65.00 14.24 0.16
CA ILE A 6 64.18 13.34 -0.66
C ILE A 6 62.93 13.04 0.15
N THR A 7 61.80 13.58 -0.31
CA THR A 7 60.45 13.26 0.19
C THR A 7 59.91 12.07 -0.62
N PRO A 8 59.38 11.01 0.01
CA PRO A 8 58.75 9.92 -0.73
C PRO A 8 57.36 10.34 -1.26
N PRO A 9 56.96 9.89 -2.46
CA PRO A 9 55.68 10.26 -3.07
C PRO A 9 54.48 9.54 -2.44
N ALA A 10 53.36 10.26 -2.41
CA ALA A 10 52.07 9.80 -1.94
C ALA A 10 51.50 8.66 -2.81
N THR A 11 51.17 7.54 -2.18
CA THR A 11 50.39 6.45 -2.77
C THR A 11 48.91 6.84 -2.83
N THR A 12 48.42 7.07 -4.05
CA THR A 12 46.99 7.18 -4.38
C THR A 12 46.33 5.80 -4.25
N PRO A 13 45.15 5.66 -3.59
CA PRO A 13 44.41 4.41 -3.63
C PRO A 13 43.81 4.21 -5.02
N SER A 14 44.09 3.05 -5.62
CA SER A 14 43.57 2.63 -6.91
C SER A 14 42.07 2.33 -6.84
N SER A 15 41.31 2.94 -7.75
CA SER A 15 39.91 2.61 -8.00
C SER A 15 39.75 1.13 -8.38
N PRO A 16 38.82 0.37 -7.80
CA PRO A 16 38.51 -0.96 -8.28
C PRO A 16 37.75 -0.85 -9.60
N THR A 17 38.42 -1.16 -10.71
CA THR A 17 37.82 -1.35 -12.03
C THR A 17 37.02 -2.65 -12.08
N GLY A 18 35.89 -2.67 -11.38
CA GLY A 18 34.87 -3.70 -11.55
C GLY A 18 34.17 -3.51 -12.89
N LYS A 19 34.48 -4.36 -13.87
CA LYS A 19 33.72 -4.46 -15.11
C LYS A 19 32.26 -4.78 -14.75
N TRP A 20 31.33 -3.95 -15.22
CA TRP A 20 29.90 -4.27 -15.19
C TRP A 20 29.66 -5.49 -16.09
N GLU A 21 29.58 -6.67 -15.48
CA GLU A 21 29.08 -7.85 -16.16
C GLU A 21 27.58 -7.67 -16.43
N ARG A 22 27.15 -7.98 -17.66
CA ARG A 22 25.73 -7.97 -18.04
C ARG A 22 24.96 -8.89 -17.09
N PRO A 23 23.73 -8.51 -16.66
CA PRO A 23 22.90 -9.39 -15.86
C PRO A 23 22.78 -10.75 -16.53
N ILE A 24 23.08 -11.82 -15.79
CA ILE A 24 22.77 -13.19 -16.17
C ILE A 24 21.30 -13.20 -16.61
N PRO A 25 20.95 -13.70 -17.81
CA PRO A 25 19.57 -13.70 -18.24
C PRO A 25 18.77 -14.55 -17.26
N THR A 26 17.93 -13.89 -16.46
CA THR A 26 16.94 -14.57 -15.63
C THR A 26 16.09 -15.40 -16.58
N LYS A 27 16.14 -16.73 -16.46
CA LYS A 27 15.13 -17.60 -17.06
C LYS A 27 13.78 -16.97 -16.74
N LYS A 28 13.00 -16.66 -17.78
CA LYS A 28 11.62 -16.18 -17.70
C LYS A 28 10.98 -16.82 -16.48
N GLY A 29 10.63 -16.01 -15.48
CA GLY A 29 10.01 -16.48 -14.26
C GLY A 29 8.85 -17.37 -14.65
N SER A 30 9.01 -18.68 -14.40
CA SER A 30 7.87 -19.58 -14.47
C SER A 30 6.95 -19.06 -13.37
N VAL A 31 5.82 -18.48 -13.76
CA VAL A 31 4.66 -18.44 -12.89
C VAL A 31 4.56 -19.86 -12.32
N CYS A 32 4.68 -20.01 -11.00
CA CYS A 32 4.41 -21.27 -10.35
C CYS A 32 2.94 -21.58 -10.61
N SER A 33 2.67 -22.37 -11.64
CA SER A 33 1.36 -22.94 -11.88
C SER A 33 1.07 -23.85 -10.69
N VAL A 34 0.19 -23.41 -9.80
CA VAL A 34 -0.28 -24.23 -8.68
C VAL A 34 -1.23 -25.26 -9.27
N HIS A 35 -0.77 -26.50 -9.43
CA HIS A 35 -1.56 -27.57 -10.02
C HIS A 35 -2.52 -28.21 -9.00
N SER A 36 -2.10 -28.26 -7.74
CA SER A 36 -2.89 -28.77 -6.62
C SER A 36 -2.69 -27.92 -5.38
N ILE A 37 -3.73 -27.87 -4.55
CA ILE A 37 -3.80 -27.07 -3.33
C ILE A 37 -4.25 -27.95 -2.18
N GLU A 38 -3.53 -27.88 -1.07
CA GLU A 38 -3.87 -28.56 0.17
C GLU A 38 -5.09 -27.89 0.84
N LEU A 39 -6.06 -28.71 1.27
CA LEU A 39 -7.30 -28.38 1.96
C LEU A 39 -7.16 -28.55 3.47
N ASN A 40 -8.12 -28.00 4.21
CA ASN A 40 -8.06 -27.88 5.68
C ASN A 40 -8.04 -29.23 6.40
N ASP A 41 -8.45 -30.29 5.72
CA ASP A 41 -8.44 -31.70 6.13
C ASP A 41 -7.16 -32.45 5.69
N GLY A 42 -6.18 -31.75 5.10
CA GLY A 42 -4.95 -32.34 4.56
C GLY A 42 -5.08 -32.96 3.16
N ASN A 43 -6.28 -32.91 2.55
CA ASN A 43 -6.48 -33.42 1.20
C ASN A 43 -5.97 -32.44 0.13
N PHE A 44 -5.53 -32.94 -1.02
CA PHE A 44 -5.13 -32.11 -2.14
C PHE A 44 -6.22 -32.08 -3.19
N ILE A 45 -6.63 -30.89 -3.64
CA ILE A 45 -7.52 -30.76 -4.79
C ILE A 45 -6.87 -29.99 -5.93
N PRO A 46 -7.23 -30.29 -7.19
CA PRO A 46 -6.78 -29.50 -8.32
C PRO A 46 -7.15 -28.04 -8.13
N ALA A 47 -6.23 -27.11 -8.41
CA ALA A 47 -6.48 -25.68 -8.23
C ALA A 47 -7.67 -25.16 -9.06
N VAL A 48 -8.07 -25.90 -10.11
CA VAL A 48 -9.24 -25.61 -10.95
C VAL A 48 -10.57 -25.84 -10.23
N ALA A 49 -10.62 -26.71 -9.22
CA ALA A 49 -11.83 -27.01 -8.46
C ALA A 49 -12.16 -25.95 -7.40
N LEU A 50 -11.15 -25.20 -6.93
CA LEU A 50 -11.31 -24.02 -6.10
C LEU A 50 -11.52 -22.83 -7.04
N GLY A 51 -12.59 -22.05 -6.87
CA GLY A 51 -12.76 -20.82 -7.65
C GLY A 51 -11.46 -19.99 -7.66
N LYS A 52 -11.12 -19.39 -8.81
CA LYS A 52 -9.78 -18.81 -9.10
C LYS A 52 -9.21 -17.92 -7.96
N ARG A 53 -10.05 -17.13 -7.28
CA ARG A 53 -9.63 -16.29 -6.14
C ARG A 53 -9.12 -17.10 -4.95
N LEU A 54 -9.86 -18.13 -4.56
CA LEU A 54 -9.50 -18.98 -3.42
C LEU A 54 -8.24 -19.80 -3.72
N ALA A 55 -8.11 -20.27 -4.96
CA ALA A 55 -6.90 -20.95 -5.41
C ALA A 55 -5.65 -20.04 -5.28
N SER A 56 -5.76 -18.79 -5.72
CA SER A 56 -4.70 -17.79 -5.55
C SER A 56 -4.41 -17.49 -4.08
N TRP A 57 -5.44 -17.38 -3.24
CA TRP A 57 -5.25 -17.12 -1.81
C TRP A 57 -4.47 -18.24 -1.11
N ARG A 58 -4.79 -19.50 -1.42
CA ARG A 58 -4.08 -20.66 -0.88
C ARG A 58 -2.61 -20.71 -1.31
N ALA A 59 -2.31 -20.24 -2.52
CA ALA A 59 -0.93 -20.08 -2.97
C ALA A 59 -0.18 -19.04 -2.12
N LEU A 60 -0.83 -17.92 -1.77
CA LEU A 60 -0.28 -16.90 -0.87
C LEU A 60 -0.05 -17.45 0.55
N GLU A 61 -1.02 -18.17 1.11
CA GLU A 61 -0.88 -18.84 2.42
C GLU A 61 0.29 -19.83 2.42
N THR A 62 0.44 -20.61 1.34
CA THR A 62 1.59 -21.52 1.17
C THR A 62 2.90 -20.75 1.09
N ALA A 63 2.97 -19.68 0.31
CA ALA A 63 4.17 -18.85 0.20
C ALA A 63 4.57 -18.24 1.54
N GLN A 64 3.61 -17.79 2.34
CA GLN A 64 3.84 -17.26 3.68
C GLN A 64 4.34 -18.36 4.64
N ARG A 65 3.68 -19.51 4.67
CA ARG A 65 4.08 -20.67 5.49
C ARG A 65 5.50 -21.14 5.16
N LEU A 66 5.88 -21.11 3.89
CA LEU A 66 7.24 -21.44 3.43
C LEU A 66 8.26 -20.31 3.66
N GLY A 67 7.87 -19.21 4.31
CA GLY A 67 8.74 -18.08 4.61
C GLY A 67 9.19 -17.26 3.40
N LYS A 68 8.51 -17.40 2.24
CA LYS A 68 8.83 -16.66 1.02
C LYS A 68 8.33 -15.21 1.06
N VAL A 69 7.27 -14.97 1.82
CA VAL A 69 6.69 -13.65 2.07
C VAL A 69 6.36 -13.52 3.57
N LYS A 70 6.42 -12.30 4.09
CA LYS A 70 6.13 -12.03 5.52
C LYS A 70 4.62 -11.91 5.78
N SER A 71 3.93 -11.14 4.96
CA SER A 71 2.50 -10.85 5.07
C SER A 71 1.82 -11.04 3.73
N ILE A 72 0.53 -11.39 3.76
CA ILE A 72 -0.31 -11.58 2.58
C ILE A 72 -1.59 -10.77 2.75
N GLY A 73 -2.12 -10.26 1.64
CA GLY A 73 -3.27 -9.37 1.62
C GLY A 73 -4.01 -9.45 0.29
N VAL A 74 -5.13 -8.74 0.22
CA VAL A 74 -5.99 -8.68 -0.97
C VAL A 74 -6.13 -7.24 -1.45
N SER A 75 -6.71 -7.07 -2.63
CA SER A 75 -7.05 -5.75 -3.18
C SER A 75 -8.36 -5.84 -3.94
N ASN A 76 -9.19 -4.79 -3.84
CA ASN A 76 -10.50 -4.69 -4.47
C ASN A 76 -11.49 -5.79 -4.03
N PHE A 77 -11.35 -6.27 -2.80
CA PHE A 77 -12.35 -7.16 -2.20
C PHE A 77 -13.41 -6.29 -1.51
N GLY A 78 -14.62 -6.30 -2.07
CA GLY A 78 -15.81 -5.76 -1.40
C GLY A 78 -16.32 -6.69 -0.30
N VAL A 79 -17.38 -6.29 0.40
CA VAL A 79 -17.94 -6.99 1.59
C VAL A 79 -18.18 -8.47 1.31
N ALA A 80 -18.91 -8.81 0.24
CA ALA A 80 -19.21 -10.21 -0.10
C ALA A 80 -17.96 -11.03 -0.43
N HIS A 81 -16.97 -10.43 -1.11
CA HIS A 81 -15.69 -11.12 -1.39
C HIS A 81 -14.88 -11.35 -0.12
N MET A 82 -14.90 -10.40 0.81
CA MET A 82 -14.21 -10.52 2.10
C MET A 82 -14.86 -11.60 2.97
N GLN A 83 -16.19 -11.63 3.08
CA GLN A 83 -16.91 -12.66 3.84
C GLN A 83 -16.62 -14.06 3.29
N ASP A 84 -16.75 -14.27 1.97
CA ASP A 84 -16.45 -15.55 1.31
C ASP A 84 -15.00 -16.01 1.55
N LEU A 85 -14.06 -15.06 1.57
CA LEU A 85 -12.67 -15.35 1.86
C LEU A 85 -12.46 -15.73 3.32
N LEU A 86 -13.01 -14.97 4.27
CA LEU A 86 -12.82 -15.19 5.70
C LEU A 86 -13.40 -16.53 6.17
N GLU A 87 -14.49 -17.00 5.56
CA GLU A 87 -15.05 -18.33 5.82
C GLU A 87 -14.08 -19.47 5.45
N LYS A 88 -13.20 -19.23 4.48
CA LYS A 88 -12.35 -20.27 3.88
C LYS A 88 -10.89 -20.08 4.19
N ALA A 89 -10.43 -18.87 4.51
CA ALA A 89 -9.03 -18.56 4.75
C ALA A 89 -8.51 -19.24 6.02
N ARG A 90 -7.27 -19.71 5.98
CA ARG A 90 -6.52 -20.17 7.16
C ARG A 90 -5.78 -19.01 7.82
N VAL A 91 -5.36 -18.05 7.02
CA VAL A 91 -4.71 -16.82 7.46
C VAL A 91 -5.61 -15.66 7.11
N VAL A 92 -5.94 -14.82 8.09
CA VAL A 92 -6.67 -13.57 7.85
C VAL A 92 -5.78 -12.62 7.04
N PRO A 93 -6.27 -12.01 5.94
CA PRO A 93 -5.48 -11.04 5.18
C PRO A 93 -4.97 -9.90 6.07
N ALA A 94 -3.69 -9.55 5.96
CA ALA A 94 -3.14 -8.43 6.72
C ALA A 94 -3.70 -7.08 6.25
N VAL A 95 -3.96 -6.97 4.94
CA VAL A 95 -4.45 -5.76 4.29
C VAL A 95 -5.52 -6.04 3.25
N ASN A 96 -6.40 -5.07 3.02
CA ASN A 96 -7.24 -4.97 1.84
C ASN A 96 -7.03 -3.59 1.19
N GLN A 97 -6.41 -3.55 0.01
CA GLN A 97 -6.16 -2.32 -0.72
C GLN A 97 -7.34 -1.95 -1.62
N VAL A 98 -8.01 -0.83 -1.33
CA VAL A 98 -9.26 -0.38 -1.99
C VAL A 98 -9.30 1.13 -2.20
N GLU A 99 -10.15 1.60 -3.13
CA GLU A 99 -10.38 3.03 -3.34
C GLU A 99 -11.09 3.59 -2.11
N VAL A 100 -10.43 4.50 -1.39
CA VAL A 100 -11.02 5.18 -0.22
C VAL A 100 -10.63 6.65 -0.20
N HIS A 101 -11.65 7.50 -0.16
CA HIS A 101 -11.55 8.95 -0.04
C HIS A 101 -12.89 9.49 0.51
N PRO A 102 -13.01 10.78 0.89
CA PRO A 102 -14.25 11.33 1.46
C PRO A 102 -15.52 11.11 0.62
N PHE A 103 -15.37 10.95 -0.69
CA PHE A 103 -16.46 10.69 -1.64
C PHE A 103 -16.66 9.20 -2.00
N CYS A 104 -15.87 8.30 -1.42
CA CYS A 104 -15.98 6.84 -1.55
C CYS A 104 -15.42 6.24 -0.25
N GLN A 105 -16.18 6.36 0.83
CA GLN A 105 -15.65 6.09 2.18
C GLN A 105 -15.65 4.60 2.55
N ARG A 106 -16.52 3.82 1.89
CA ARG A 106 -16.68 2.36 2.05
C ARG A 106 -16.93 1.90 3.49
N GLU A 107 -17.78 2.61 4.24
CA GLU A 107 -17.99 2.40 5.69
C GLU A 107 -18.19 0.93 6.08
N GLU A 108 -19.07 0.20 5.38
CA GLU A 108 -19.34 -1.20 5.71
C GLU A 108 -18.10 -2.09 5.53
N LEU A 109 -17.35 -1.89 4.45
CA LEU A 109 -16.12 -2.65 4.18
C LEU A 109 -15.00 -2.28 5.15
N VAL A 110 -14.83 -0.98 5.44
CA VAL A 110 -13.83 -0.49 6.39
C VAL A 110 -14.11 -1.07 7.77
N LYS A 111 -15.37 -1.05 8.20
CA LYS A 111 -15.79 -1.65 9.46
C LYS A 111 -15.54 -3.15 9.50
N LEU A 112 -15.95 -3.89 8.47
CA LEU A 112 -15.70 -5.34 8.38
C LEU A 112 -14.19 -5.65 8.49
N CYS A 113 -13.36 -4.90 7.79
CA CYS A 113 -11.91 -5.09 7.83
C CYS A 113 -11.36 -4.79 9.24
N ALA A 114 -11.78 -3.69 9.85
CA ALA A 114 -11.35 -3.30 11.20
C ALA A 114 -11.72 -4.36 12.25
N ASP A 115 -12.96 -4.88 12.22
CA ASP A 115 -13.44 -5.92 13.14
C ASP A 115 -12.64 -7.22 13.04
N GLN A 116 -12.03 -7.48 11.88
CA GLN A 116 -11.20 -8.67 11.60
C GLN A 116 -9.69 -8.40 11.74
N GLY A 117 -9.29 -7.20 12.17
CA GLY A 117 -7.89 -6.81 12.29
C GLY A 117 -7.16 -6.56 10.96
N ILE A 118 -7.91 -6.40 9.87
CA ILE A 118 -7.40 -6.18 8.51
C ILE A 118 -7.21 -4.67 8.29
N LYS A 119 -6.02 -4.25 7.86
CA LYS A 119 -5.77 -2.84 7.56
C LYS A 119 -6.27 -2.46 6.18
N ILE A 120 -6.82 -1.26 6.05
CA ILE A 120 -7.18 -0.69 4.76
C ILE A 120 -5.97 0.05 4.20
N GLU A 121 -5.59 -0.29 2.97
CA GLU A 121 -4.68 0.52 2.16
C GLU A 121 -5.50 1.34 1.16
N ALA A 122 -5.61 2.64 1.38
CA ALA A 122 -6.40 3.56 0.57
C ALA A 122 -5.64 3.98 -0.69
N TYR A 123 -6.04 3.44 -1.85
CA TYR A 123 -5.59 3.96 -3.15
C TYR A 123 -6.54 5.05 -3.66
N SER A 124 -6.06 5.87 -4.61
CA SER A 124 -6.77 7.06 -5.10
C SER A 124 -7.27 8.00 -3.99
N PRO A 125 -6.49 8.27 -2.93
CA PRO A 125 -6.99 9.02 -1.76
C PRO A 125 -7.39 10.47 -2.08
N LEU A 126 -6.98 10.99 -3.25
CA LEU A 126 -7.31 12.33 -3.74
C LEU A 126 -8.49 12.34 -4.74
N ALA A 127 -9.28 11.27 -4.84
CA ALA A 127 -10.36 11.13 -5.84
C ALA A 127 -9.89 11.45 -7.28
N ARG A 128 -8.67 11.01 -7.62
CA ARG A 128 -7.98 11.29 -8.89
C ARG A 128 -7.82 12.78 -9.24
N GLY A 129 -7.93 13.67 -8.26
CA GLY A 129 -7.84 15.12 -8.41
C GLY A 129 -9.19 15.81 -8.65
N ASN A 130 -10.26 15.06 -8.88
CA ASN A 130 -11.56 15.61 -9.33
C ASN A 130 -12.37 16.29 -8.21
N LYS A 131 -11.92 16.19 -6.96
CA LYS A 131 -12.63 16.74 -5.79
C LYS A 131 -11.77 17.70 -4.96
N LEU A 132 -10.67 18.18 -5.53
CA LEU A 132 -9.80 19.16 -4.87
C LEU A 132 -10.46 20.54 -4.75
N GLU A 133 -11.47 20.82 -5.57
CA GLU A 133 -12.21 22.10 -5.57
C GLU A 133 -13.48 22.07 -4.71
N ASP A 134 -13.75 20.96 -4.01
CA ASP A 134 -14.93 20.85 -3.16
C ASP A 134 -14.98 21.98 -2.13
N PRO A 135 -16.11 22.70 -1.99
CA PRO A 135 -16.20 23.89 -1.13
C PRO A 135 -15.98 23.56 0.35
N THR A 136 -16.39 22.37 0.79
CA THR A 136 -16.19 21.91 2.18
C THR A 136 -14.71 21.64 2.43
N ILE A 137 -14.06 20.93 1.51
CA ILE A 137 -12.62 20.65 1.61
C ILE A 137 -11.81 21.95 1.55
N ASN A 138 -12.16 22.89 0.67
CA ASN A 138 -11.50 24.19 0.55
C ASN A 138 -11.67 25.06 1.80
N ALA A 139 -12.86 25.06 2.41
CA ALA A 139 -13.11 25.80 3.64
C ALA A 139 -12.25 25.28 4.80
N ILE A 140 -12.14 23.94 4.93
CA ILE A 140 -11.28 23.30 5.93
C ILE A 140 -9.80 23.57 5.60
N ALA A 141 -9.39 23.42 4.35
CA ALA A 141 -8.03 23.72 3.90
C ALA A 141 -7.61 25.15 4.30
N LYS A 142 -8.49 26.13 4.09
CA LYS A 142 -8.27 27.52 4.52
C LYS A 142 -8.18 27.66 6.04
N LYS A 143 -9.02 26.98 6.81
CA LYS A 143 -8.98 26.98 8.29
C LYS A 143 -7.62 26.53 8.83
N TYR A 144 -7.01 25.52 8.22
CA TYR A 144 -5.72 24.98 8.64
C TYR A 144 -4.51 25.63 7.96
N GLY A 145 -4.71 26.49 6.95
CA GLY A 145 -3.63 27.01 6.11
C GLY A 145 -2.94 25.92 5.28
N GLN A 146 -3.67 24.86 4.94
CA GLN A 146 -3.16 23.68 4.21
C GLN A 146 -3.78 23.58 2.83
N THR A 147 -3.28 22.68 1.99
CA THR A 147 -3.87 22.40 0.68
C THR A 147 -5.03 21.41 0.78
N PRO A 148 -5.99 21.43 -0.17
CA PRO A 148 -7.06 20.43 -0.23
C PRO A 148 -6.54 18.99 -0.26
N ALA A 149 -5.44 18.75 -0.97
CA ALA A 149 -4.80 17.44 -1.02
C ALA A 149 -4.35 16.97 0.37
N GLN A 150 -3.71 17.85 1.15
CA GLN A 150 -3.28 17.54 2.52
C GLN A 150 -4.47 17.23 3.43
N ILE A 151 -5.59 17.94 3.29
CA ILE A 151 -6.82 17.65 4.04
C ILE A 151 -7.34 16.23 3.73
N LEU A 152 -7.42 15.86 2.44
CA LEU A 152 -7.89 14.53 2.04
C LEU A 152 -6.99 13.39 2.53
N LEU A 153 -5.67 13.61 2.53
CA LEU A 153 -4.70 12.63 3.02
C LEU A 153 -4.73 12.51 4.55
N ASN A 154 -4.79 13.63 5.25
CA ASN A 154 -4.90 13.66 6.71
C ASN A 154 -6.18 12.97 7.19
N TRP A 155 -7.31 13.26 6.56
CA TRP A 155 -8.59 12.60 6.86
C TRP A 155 -8.49 11.08 6.72
N ASN A 156 -7.87 10.59 5.64
CA ASN A 156 -7.68 9.15 5.44
C ASN A 156 -6.83 8.52 6.55
N ALA A 157 -5.73 9.18 6.93
CA ALA A 157 -4.87 8.72 8.02
C ALA A 157 -5.55 8.78 9.39
N ALA A 158 -6.37 9.81 9.65
CA ALA A 158 -7.13 9.95 10.89
C ALA A 158 -8.13 8.80 11.09
N ARG A 159 -8.62 8.19 10.00
CA ARG A 159 -9.44 6.98 10.03
C ARG A 159 -8.65 5.68 10.27
N GLY A 160 -7.32 5.77 10.41
CA GLY A 160 -6.43 4.63 10.59
C GLY A 160 -6.10 3.88 9.30
N ASN A 161 -6.39 4.46 8.12
CA ASN A 161 -6.04 3.87 6.83
C ASN A 161 -4.55 4.11 6.51
N ILE A 162 -3.94 3.16 5.82
CA ILE A 162 -2.64 3.34 5.17
C ILE A 162 -2.87 4.09 3.86
N VAL A 163 -2.26 5.26 3.69
CA VAL A 163 -2.59 6.17 2.58
C VAL A 163 -1.55 6.06 1.47
N LEU A 164 -1.98 5.82 0.23
CA LEU A 164 -1.10 5.62 -0.93
C LEU A 164 -1.31 6.72 -2.00
N PRO A 165 -0.84 7.96 -1.78
CA PRO A 165 -0.92 9.01 -2.80
C PRO A 165 0.09 8.77 -3.92
N LYS A 166 -0.35 8.95 -5.18
CA LYS A 166 0.54 8.96 -6.34
C LYS A 166 0.95 10.39 -6.71
N SER A 167 2.23 10.63 -6.93
CA SER A 167 2.73 11.85 -7.55
C SER A 167 4.00 11.56 -8.37
N LEU A 168 4.22 12.35 -9.42
CA LEU A 168 5.49 12.38 -10.18
C LEU A 168 6.28 13.68 -9.92
N THR A 169 5.69 14.64 -9.22
CA THR A 169 6.28 15.95 -8.96
C THR A 169 6.88 15.98 -7.55
N ALA A 170 8.17 16.28 -7.43
CA ALA A 170 8.87 16.31 -6.15
C ALA A 170 8.22 17.23 -5.11
N SER A 171 7.81 18.44 -5.51
CA SER A 171 7.12 19.37 -4.60
C SER A 171 5.78 18.82 -4.08
N ARG A 172 5.03 18.09 -4.91
CA ARG A 172 3.79 17.42 -4.47
C ARG A 172 4.08 16.21 -3.58
N ILE A 173 5.17 15.48 -3.82
CA ILE A 173 5.57 14.37 -2.94
C ILE A 173 5.87 14.93 -1.54
N GLN A 174 6.64 16.02 -1.47
CA GLN A 174 6.95 16.71 -0.22
C GLN A 174 5.67 17.22 0.47
N SER A 175 4.82 17.96 -0.26
CA SER A 175 3.54 18.45 0.28
C SER A 175 2.61 17.33 0.76
N ASN A 176 2.58 16.19 0.07
CA ASN A 176 1.80 15.03 0.50
C ASN A 176 2.32 14.44 1.83
N LEU A 177 3.63 14.48 2.09
CA LEU A 177 4.20 14.02 3.36
C LEU A 177 3.87 14.98 4.51
N GLU A 178 3.87 16.28 4.25
CA GLU A 178 3.48 17.33 5.21
C GLU A 178 2.02 17.20 5.66
N SER A 179 1.19 16.46 4.92
CA SER A 179 -0.20 16.15 5.32
C SER A 179 -0.31 15.49 6.70
N PHE A 180 0.77 14.88 7.19
CA PHE A 180 0.79 14.15 8.46
C PHE A 180 1.43 14.95 9.62
N GLU A 181 1.82 16.20 9.37
CA GLU A 181 2.45 17.08 10.38
C GLU A 181 1.44 17.89 11.20
N PHE A 182 0.15 17.77 10.88
CA PHE A 182 -0.95 18.38 11.64
C PHE A 182 -2.04 17.36 11.91
N THR A 183 -3.00 17.73 12.77
CA THR A 183 -4.13 16.87 13.11
C THR A 183 -5.42 17.65 12.88
N LEU A 184 -6.34 17.06 12.12
CA LEU A 184 -7.69 17.59 11.97
C LEU A 184 -8.45 17.43 13.30
N ALA A 185 -9.15 18.48 13.71
CA ALA A 185 -10.10 18.42 14.82
C ALA A 185 -11.24 17.45 14.49
N GLN A 186 -11.80 16.84 15.53
CA GLN A 186 -12.86 15.85 15.39
C GLN A 186 -14.09 16.42 14.66
N GLU A 187 -14.45 17.70 14.90
CA GLU A 187 -15.59 18.32 14.22
C GLU A 187 -15.35 18.47 12.70
N ASP A 188 -14.11 18.72 12.27
CA ASP A 188 -13.77 18.82 10.85
C ASP A 188 -13.76 17.44 10.18
N ILE A 189 -13.31 16.40 10.89
CA ILE A 189 -13.39 15.01 10.41
C ILE A 189 -14.85 14.62 10.20
N GLU A 190 -15.73 14.95 11.14
CA GLU A 190 -17.18 14.70 11.04
C GLU A 190 -17.80 15.47 9.88
N THR A 191 -17.39 16.72 9.67
CA THR A 191 -17.80 17.52 8.51
C THR A 191 -17.41 16.85 7.19
N ILE A 192 -16.20 16.29 7.09
CA ILE A 192 -15.74 15.57 5.90
C ILE A 192 -16.50 14.23 5.75
N ASN A 193 -16.77 13.52 6.85
CA ASN A 193 -17.54 12.28 6.82
C ASN A 193 -18.95 12.52 6.28
N ALA A 194 -19.56 13.67 6.57
CA ALA A 194 -20.88 14.06 6.07
C ALA A 194 -20.95 14.28 4.55
N LEU A 195 -19.81 14.40 3.84
CA LEU A 195 -19.77 14.41 2.37
C LEU A 195 -20.21 13.06 1.76
N GLY A 196 -20.37 12.03 2.60
CA GLY A 196 -20.70 10.67 2.25
C GLY A 196 -21.82 10.54 1.21
N LYS A 197 -21.40 10.11 0.01
CA LYS A 197 -22.16 9.23 -0.89
C LYS A 197 -21.21 8.68 -1.93
N GLU A 198 -21.21 7.35 -2.11
CA GLU A 198 -20.59 6.69 -3.26
C GLU A 198 -21.33 7.14 -4.52
N ASN A 199 -20.87 8.21 -5.15
CA ASN A 199 -21.18 8.59 -6.53
C ASN A 199 -20.20 9.70 -6.92
N TYR A 200 -18.99 9.27 -7.28
CA TYR A 200 -17.97 10.08 -7.92
C TYR A 200 -17.71 9.51 -9.32
#